data_AF-A0A9P8DN01-F1
#
_entry.id   AF-A0A9P8DN01-F1
#
_cell.length_a   1.000
_cell.length_b   1.000
_cell.length_c   1.000
_cell.angle_alpha   90.00
_cell.angle_beta   90.00
_cell.angle_gamma   90.00
#
_symmetry.space_group_name_H-M   'P 1'
#
loop_
_entity.id
_entity.type
_entity.pdbx_description
1 polymer ?
#
loop_
_entity_poly.entity_id
_entity_poly.type
_entity_poly.pdbx_seq_one_letter_code
_entity_poly.pdbx_strand_id
1 'polypeptide(L)'
;MIRIFLGAFAVLGMQAKEKSSSQFPIDLGVSLIFPRPNETYRPVYPFPIVFALTGAAKAWPYGFKFQWRLEGNWTTPMKKEDVPIDHGSAPDWLYSSGSLDPATEPYFVVNATDIMSNTSYKEWELGWSLSVLQECSPGPERYWKYGSINFSISSAGSLPTYKPKGRCPLEIQHTRFLDNRTTSKEVVEDRRSESCVMVTDQEGQGDPCSIDTGHELAAMVRGEMLRYAGCPENQSWPDDKNLLGPDSCRRLYPGSKDAEDVANLMLPAALTAVVIWAAVVAFFAM
;
A
#
# COMPACT_ATOMS: atom_id res chain seq x y z
N MET A 1 -9.24 -66.32 -39.51
CA MET A 1 -9.65 -65.58 -38.29
C MET A 1 -8.39 -65.20 -37.52
N ILE A 2 -8.42 -64.08 -36.80
CA ILE A 2 -7.32 -63.40 -36.03
C ILE A 2 -6.68 -62.27 -36.85
N ARG A 3 -7.39 -61.14 -37.03
CA ARG A 3 -7.46 -59.92 -36.18
C ARG A 3 -6.14 -59.13 -36.11
N ILE A 4 -6.02 -58.19 -37.04
CA ILE A 4 -5.07 -57.07 -37.05
C ILE A 4 -5.49 -56.10 -35.94
N PHE A 5 -4.63 -55.89 -34.94
CA PHE A 5 -4.81 -54.79 -33.98
C PHE A 5 -4.25 -53.50 -34.59
N LEU A 6 -5.14 -52.64 -35.08
CA LEU A 6 -4.86 -51.23 -35.33
C LEU A 6 -4.78 -50.53 -33.97
N GLY A 7 -3.56 -50.30 -33.48
CA GLY A 7 -3.32 -49.46 -32.33
C GLY A 7 -3.63 -48.01 -32.67
N ALA A 8 -4.76 -47.50 -32.15
CA ALA A 8 -5.07 -46.08 -32.18
C ALA A 8 -4.09 -45.34 -31.26
N PHE A 9 -3.15 -44.59 -31.85
CA PHE A 9 -2.38 -43.59 -31.11
C PHE A 9 -3.33 -42.43 -30.77
N ALA A 10 -3.86 -42.43 -29.55
CA ALA A 10 -4.48 -41.26 -28.97
C ALA A 10 -3.38 -40.21 -28.75
N VAL A 11 -3.27 -39.25 -29.66
CA VAL A 11 -2.49 -38.04 -29.45
C VAL A 11 -3.20 -37.27 -28.35
N LEU A 12 -2.68 -37.35 -27.13
CA LEU A 12 -2.99 -36.41 -26.06
C LEU A 12 -2.51 -35.03 -26.53
N GLY A 13 -3.42 -34.30 -27.17
CA GLY A 13 -3.26 -32.88 -27.39
C GLY A 13 -3.11 -32.23 -26.03
N MET A 14 -1.88 -31.86 -25.67
CA MET A 14 -1.65 -30.80 -24.72
C MET A 14 -2.34 -29.57 -25.29
N GLN A 15 -3.57 -29.29 -24.84
CA GLN A 15 -4.11 -27.95 -24.96
C GLN A 15 -3.18 -27.05 -24.18
N ALA A 16 -2.26 -26.40 -24.90
CA ALA A 16 -1.68 -25.16 -24.44
C ALA A 16 -2.86 -24.30 -24.02
N LYS A 17 -2.93 -23.97 -22.73
CA LYS A 17 -3.85 -22.98 -22.20
C LYS A 17 -3.64 -21.74 -23.08
N GLU A 18 -4.59 -21.49 -23.98
CA GLU A 18 -4.61 -20.30 -24.80
C GLU A 18 -4.56 -19.14 -23.81
N LYS A 19 -3.45 -18.40 -23.86
CA LYS A 19 -3.23 -17.20 -23.05
C LYS A 19 -4.37 -16.29 -23.43
N SER A 20 -5.37 -16.10 -22.56
CA SER A 20 -6.54 -15.28 -22.88
C SER A 20 -6.02 -13.91 -23.29
N SER A 21 -6.03 -13.60 -24.58
CA SER A 21 -5.71 -12.26 -25.04
C SER A 21 -6.81 -11.39 -24.48
N SER A 22 -6.50 -10.58 -23.46
CA SER A 22 -7.46 -9.60 -22.97
C SER A 22 -7.90 -8.77 -24.16
N GLN A 23 -9.19 -8.82 -24.50
CA GLN A 23 -9.73 -8.08 -25.62
C GLN A 23 -9.71 -6.60 -25.26
N PHE A 24 -8.83 -5.84 -25.90
CA PHE A 24 -8.80 -4.39 -25.78
C PHE A 24 -10.15 -3.79 -26.23
N PRO A 25 -10.59 -2.64 -25.65
CA PRO A 25 -9.87 -1.81 -24.68
C PRO A 25 -9.89 -2.37 -23.25
N ILE A 26 -8.90 -1.98 -22.44
CA ILE A 26 -8.81 -2.29 -21.00
C ILE A 26 -8.83 -0.98 -20.24
N ASP A 27 -9.73 -0.87 -19.26
CA ASP A 27 -9.84 0.29 -18.39
C ASP A 27 -9.13 0.00 -17.06
N LEU A 28 -8.16 0.85 -16.71
CA LEU A 28 -7.46 0.84 -15.42
C LEU A 28 -7.87 2.08 -14.63
N GLY A 29 -8.73 1.89 -13.62
CA GLY A 29 -9.13 2.94 -12.69
C GLY A 29 -8.26 2.93 -11.44
N VAL A 30 -7.93 4.11 -10.93
CA VAL A 30 -7.27 4.29 -9.63
C VAL A 30 -8.17 5.16 -8.77
N SER A 31 -8.59 4.61 -7.63
CA SER A 31 -9.43 5.29 -6.65
C SER A 31 -8.71 5.48 -5.33
N LEU A 32 -8.70 6.71 -4.82
CA LEU A 32 -8.26 7.05 -3.48
C LEU A 32 -9.37 6.75 -2.47
N ILE A 33 -9.06 5.87 -1.51
CA ILE A 33 -9.97 5.53 -0.42
C ILE A 33 -9.63 6.35 0.82
N PHE A 34 -8.34 6.46 1.14
CA PHE A 34 -7.85 7.21 2.30
C PHE A 34 -6.40 7.66 2.10
N PRO A 35 -5.99 8.86 2.58
CA PRO A 35 -6.80 9.96 3.13
C PRO A 35 -7.67 10.63 2.07
N ARG A 36 -8.67 11.42 2.47
CA ARG A 36 -9.54 12.17 1.54
C ARG A 36 -9.18 13.65 1.48
N PRO A 37 -9.43 14.32 0.33
CA PRO A 37 -9.10 15.73 0.16
C PRO A 37 -9.88 16.59 1.15
N ASN A 38 -9.20 17.62 1.68
CA ASN A 38 -9.76 18.62 2.59
C ASN A 38 -10.37 18.04 3.88
N GLU A 39 -9.95 16.85 4.29
CA GLU A 39 -10.33 16.27 5.58
C GLU A 39 -9.23 16.44 6.62
N THR A 40 -9.63 16.50 7.89
CA THR A 40 -8.72 16.54 9.02
C THR A 40 -8.79 15.24 9.81
N TYR A 41 -7.64 14.57 9.96
CA TYR A 41 -7.53 13.30 10.67
C TYR A 41 -6.80 13.44 12.01
N ARG A 42 -7.01 12.50 12.91
CA ARG A 42 -6.13 12.37 14.08
C ARG A 42 -4.77 11.83 13.64
N PRO A 43 -3.67 12.29 14.24
CA PRO A 43 -2.34 11.72 14.02
C PRO A 43 -2.26 10.35 14.72
N VAL A 44 -2.71 9.31 14.02
CA VAL A 44 -2.61 7.93 14.49
C VAL A 44 -1.31 7.30 14.02
N TYR A 45 -0.83 6.29 14.74
CA TYR A 45 0.35 5.52 14.36
C TYR A 45 0.01 4.04 14.13
N PRO A 46 0.50 3.43 13.03
CA PRO A 46 0.97 4.06 11.80
C PRO A 46 -0.17 4.80 11.10
N PHE A 47 0.10 5.75 10.21
CA PHE A 47 -0.94 6.40 9.42
C PHE A 47 -1.17 5.64 8.11
N PRO A 48 -2.41 5.28 7.73
CA PRO A 48 -2.64 4.49 6.52
C PRO A 48 -2.71 5.36 5.27
N ILE A 49 -2.36 4.77 4.13
CA ILE A 49 -2.56 5.31 2.78
C ILE A 49 -3.16 4.17 1.96
N VAL A 50 -4.33 4.40 1.36
CA VAL A 50 -5.16 3.34 0.78
C VAL A 50 -5.71 3.76 -0.57
N PHE A 51 -5.35 2.99 -1.60
CA PHE A 51 -5.89 3.09 -2.95
C PHE A 51 -6.53 1.76 -3.38
N ALA A 52 -7.38 1.81 -4.39
CA ALA A 52 -7.91 0.65 -5.09
C ALA A 52 -7.72 0.82 -6.59
N LEU A 53 -7.19 -0.21 -7.24
CA LEU A 53 -7.00 -0.28 -8.68
C LEU A 53 -8.03 -1.24 -9.27
N THR A 54 -8.94 -0.73 -10.11
CA THR A 54 -9.93 -1.54 -10.83
C THR A 54 -9.44 -1.86 -12.23
N GLY A 55 -9.67 -3.10 -12.68
CA GLY A 55 -9.16 -3.57 -13.98
C GLY A 55 -7.66 -3.85 -13.98
N ALA A 56 -7.03 -3.83 -12.80
CA ALA A 56 -5.64 -4.14 -12.58
C ALA A 56 -5.26 -5.52 -13.11
N ALA A 57 -6.10 -6.55 -12.92
CA ALA A 57 -5.81 -7.91 -13.36
C ALA A 57 -5.69 -8.04 -14.88
N LYS A 58 -6.53 -7.27 -15.61
CA LYS A 58 -6.47 -7.19 -17.08
C LYS A 58 -5.29 -6.35 -17.55
N ALA A 59 -4.99 -5.24 -16.86
CA ALA A 59 -3.90 -4.34 -17.20
C ALA A 59 -2.50 -4.88 -16.79
N TRP A 60 -2.43 -5.81 -15.84
CA TRP A 60 -1.19 -6.32 -15.24
C TRP A 60 -0.13 -6.82 -16.23
N PRO A 61 -0.49 -7.56 -17.30
CA PRO A 61 0.48 -8.05 -18.27
C PRO A 61 1.12 -6.94 -19.12
N TYR A 62 0.57 -5.71 -19.07
CA TYR A 62 0.89 -4.61 -19.97
C TYR A 62 1.76 -3.52 -19.33
N GLY A 63 2.34 -3.76 -18.15
CA GLY A 63 3.44 -2.94 -17.65
C GLY A 63 3.06 -1.53 -17.23
N PHE A 64 2.27 -1.40 -16.17
CA PHE A 64 2.03 -0.13 -15.48
C PHE A 64 2.74 -0.08 -14.11
N LYS A 65 3.00 1.14 -13.62
CA LYS A 65 3.51 1.39 -12.27
C LYS A 65 2.77 2.57 -11.67
N PHE A 66 2.10 2.31 -10.54
CA PHE A 66 1.48 3.34 -9.71
C PHE A 66 2.44 3.70 -8.57
N GLN A 67 2.59 4.99 -8.28
CA GLN A 67 3.43 5.49 -7.19
C GLN A 67 2.68 6.57 -6.44
N TRP A 68 2.92 6.66 -5.14
CA TRP A 68 2.43 7.74 -4.30
C TRP A 68 3.58 8.36 -3.53
N ARG A 69 3.40 9.63 -3.16
CA ARG A 69 4.33 10.42 -2.37
C ARG A 69 3.54 11.24 -1.38
N LEU A 70 3.91 11.19 -0.12
CA LEU A 70 3.32 11.99 0.94
C LEU A 70 4.37 12.98 1.45
N GLU A 71 4.01 14.25 1.56
CA GLU A 71 4.89 15.28 2.09
C GLU A 71 4.17 16.24 3.01
N GLY A 72 4.89 16.75 4.03
CA GLY A 72 4.40 17.86 4.84
C GLY A 72 4.29 19.13 4.00
N ASN A 73 3.12 19.77 4.01
CA ASN A 73 2.95 21.04 3.31
C ASN A 73 3.78 22.11 4.04
N TRP A 74 4.65 22.79 3.29
CA TRP A 74 5.63 23.71 3.83
C TRP A 74 5.41 25.11 3.26
N THR A 75 5.58 26.11 4.12
CA THR A 75 5.68 27.51 3.72
C THR A 75 7.10 28.00 3.99
N THR A 76 7.55 28.98 3.21
CA THR A 76 8.80 29.71 3.52
C THR A 76 8.68 30.33 4.92
N PRO A 77 9.72 30.25 5.77
CA PRO A 77 11.14 30.06 5.44
C PRO A 77 11.68 28.62 5.60
N MET A 78 10.84 27.58 5.60
CA MET A 78 11.33 26.20 5.75
C MET A 78 12.23 25.76 4.59
N LYS A 79 13.31 25.06 4.91
CA LYS A 79 14.18 24.41 3.93
C LYS A 79 13.49 23.14 3.43
N LYS A 80 13.54 22.91 2.11
CA LYS A 80 12.88 21.77 1.46
C LYS A 80 13.41 20.42 1.98
N GLU A 81 14.66 20.40 2.45
CA GLU A 81 15.34 19.21 2.96
C GLU A 81 14.82 18.76 4.33
N ASP A 82 14.14 19.64 5.08
CA ASP A 82 13.60 19.36 6.41
C ASP A 82 12.14 18.85 6.35
N VAL A 83 11.56 18.76 5.16
CA VAL A 83 10.16 18.35 4.96
C VAL A 83 10.03 16.83 5.09
N PRO A 84 9.22 16.32 6.03
CA PRO A 84 8.95 14.89 6.13
C PRO A 84 8.35 14.38 4.82
N ILE A 85 8.94 13.32 4.28
CA ILE A 85 8.55 12.71 3.02
C ILE A 85 8.50 11.19 3.18
N ASP A 86 7.48 10.58 2.61
CA ASP A 86 7.39 9.13 2.41
C ASP A 86 6.84 8.83 1.02
N HIS A 87 7.08 7.62 0.53
CA HIS A 87 6.63 7.19 -0.78
C HIS A 87 6.43 5.68 -0.84
N GLY A 88 5.62 5.26 -1.78
CA GLY A 88 5.41 3.85 -2.08
C GLY A 88 5.03 3.65 -3.53
N SER A 89 4.96 2.39 -3.93
CA SER A 89 4.54 2.03 -5.28
C SER A 89 3.82 0.70 -5.33
N ALA A 90 3.00 0.54 -6.35
CA ALA A 90 2.36 -0.71 -6.72
C ALA A 90 2.55 -0.96 -8.23
N PRO A 91 3.21 -2.06 -8.61
CA PRO A 91 3.96 -2.98 -7.75
C PRO A 91 5.23 -2.36 -7.14
N ASP A 92 5.83 -3.02 -6.14
CA ASP A 92 6.83 -2.45 -5.21
C ASP A 92 8.10 -1.88 -5.84
N TRP A 93 8.53 -2.35 -7.02
CA TRP A 93 9.83 -1.95 -7.58
C TRP A 93 9.82 -1.67 -9.08
N LEU A 94 9.21 -2.54 -9.87
CA LEU A 94 9.18 -2.48 -11.33
C LEU A 94 7.78 -2.17 -11.85
N TYR A 95 7.58 -2.31 -13.16
CA TYR A 95 6.27 -2.31 -13.78
C TYR A 95 5.58 -3.66 -13.55
N SER A 96 4.25 -3.67 -13.60
CA SER A 96 3.47 -4.90 -13.56
C SER A 96 3.91 -5.87 -14.67
N SER A 97 3.96 -7.15 -14.34
CA SER A 97 4.39 -8.20 -15.27
C SER A 97 3.78 -9.53 -14.87
N GLY A 98 3.72 -10.45 -15.82
CA GLY A 98 3.06 -11.74 -15.62
C GLY A 98 1.54 -11.60 -15.59
N SER A 99 0.90 -12.24 -14.61
CA SER A 99 -0.55 -12.20 -14.42
C SER A 99 -0.87 -11.94 -12.96
N LEU A 100 -1.89 -11.12 -12.70
CA LEU A 100 -2.53 -11.01 -11.39
C LEU A 100 -3.78 -11.88 -11.39
N ASP A 101 -4.07 -12.56 -10.28
CA ASP A 101 -5.30 -13.32 -10.11
C ASP A 101 -6.51 -12.37 -10.20
N PRO A 102 -7.49 -12.62 -11.09
CA PRO A 102 -8.73 -11.85 -11.13
C PRO A 102 -9.50 -11.82 -9.81
N ALA A 103 -9.29 -12.81 -8.92
CA ALA A 103 -9.87 -12.82 -7.58
C ALA A 103 -9.33 -11.68 -6.68
N THR A 104 -8.23 -11.03 -7.08
CA THR A 104 -7.64 -9.88 -6.38
C THR A 104 -8.22 -8.54 -6.88
N GLU A 105 -9.34 -8.55 -7.60
CA GLU A 105 -10.04 -7.32 -8.02
C GLU A 105 -11.05 -6.83 -6.95
N PRO A 106 -11.08 -5.53 -6.62
CA PRO A 106 -10.10 -4.52 -6.99
C PRO A 106 -8.77 -4.75 -6.26
N TYR A 107 -7.66 -4.42 -6.92
CA TYR A 107 -6.34 -4.56 -6.30
C TYR A 107 -6.11 -3.42 -5.31
N PHE A 108 -6.18 -3.73 -4.01
CA PHE A 108 -5.96 -2.75 -2.95
C PHE A 108 -4.47 -2.51 -2.74
N VAL A 109 -4.09 -1.23 -2.73
CA VAL A 109 -2.76 -0.76 -2.33
C VAL A 109 -2.90 -0.17 -0.94
N VAL A 110 -2.47 -0.94 0.06
CA VAL A 110 -2.53 -0.57 1.47
C VAL A 110 -1.11 -0.35 1.96
N ASN A 111 -0.77 0.88 2.31
CA ASN A 111 0.53 1.25 2.85
C ASN A 111 0.38 1.96 4.20
N ALA A 112 1.44 1.91 5.00
CA ALA A 112 1.55 2.53 6.31
C ALA A 112 2.73 3.50 6.32
N THR A 113 2.61 4.59 7.10
CA THR A 113 3.69 5.54 7.31
C THR A 113 3.78 5.99 8.76
N ASP A 114 4.99 6.34 9.23
CA ASP A 114 5.26 6.85 10.57
C ASP A 114 5.59 8.34 10.59
N ILE A 115 5.73 8.98 9.42
CA ILE A 115 6.20 10.36 9.30
C ILE A 115 5.27 11.38 9.99
N MET A 116 4.03 10.99 10.28
CA MET A 116 3.01 11.81 10.94
C MET A 116 3.05 11.75 12.47
N SER A 117 3.72 10.76 13.06
CA SER A 117 3.65 10.51 14.50
C SER A 117 4.60 11.37 15.33
N ASN A 118 5.62 11.96 14.70
CA ASN A 118 6.64 12.76 15.39
C ASN A 118 6.91 14.11 14.69
N THR A 119 5.84 14.79 14.29
CA THR A 119 5.94 16.00 13.47
C THR A 119 5.01 17.12 13.94
N SER A 120 5.49 18.36 13.79
CA SER A 120 4.70 19.57 14.05
C SER A 120 3.82 19.95 12.86
N TYR A 121 4.06 19.37 11.68
CA TYR A 121 3.31 19.65 10.46
C TYR A 121 1.84 19.26 10.61
N LYS A 122 0.95 20.14 10.15
CA LYS A 122 -0.50 19.94 10.22
C LYS A 122 -1.14 19.74 8.86
N GLU A 123 -0.53 20.28 7.82
CA GLU A 123 -1.02 20.18 6.44
C GLU A 123 -0.12 19.22 5.67
N TRP A 124 -0.73 18.40 4.81
CA TRP A 124 -0.05 17.34 4.07
C TRP A 124 -0.54 17.31 2.64
N GLU A 125 0.38 17.07 1.72
CA GLU A 125 0.09 16.80 0.31
C GLU A 125 0.33 15.30 0.03
N LEU A 126 -0.68 14.62 -0.51
CA LEU A 126 -0.55 13.28 -1.07
C LEU A 126 -0.57 13.40 -2.60
N GLY A 127 0.58 13.20 -3.21
CA GLY A 127 0.77 13.10 -4.65
C GLY A 127 0.75 11.65 -5.13
N TRP A 128 0.41 11.46 -6.40
CA TRP A 128 0.52 10.18 -7.08
C TRP A 128 1.00 10.32 -8.51
N SER A 129 1.46 9.21 -9.08
CA SER A 129 1.72 9.07 -10.50
C SER A 129 1.40 7.68 -10.98
N LEU A 130 0.88 7.58 -12.20
CA LEU A 130 0.76 6.33 -12.93
C LEU A 130 1.58 6.45 -14.21
N SER A 131 2.45 5.46 -14.42
CA SER A 131 3.24 5.34 -15.65
C SER A 131 2.94 4.02 -16.34
N VAL A 132 2.98 4.02 -17.67
CA VAL A 132 2.83 2.82 -18.51
C VAL A 132 4.04 2.73 -19.45
N LEU A 133 4.61 1.55 -19.56
CA LEU A 133 5.68 1.28 -20.52
C LEU A 133 5.12 1.31 -21.94
N GLN A 134 5.52 2.31 -22.74
CA GLN A 134 5.20 2.37 -24.16
C GLN A 134 6.50 2.23 -24.98
N GLU A 135 6.73 1.07 -25.56
CA GLU A 135 7.92 0.81 -26.37
C GLU A 135 7.54 0.77 -27.85
N CYS A 136 6.89 1.83 -28.33
CA CYS A 136 6.19 1.84 -29.61
C CYS A 136 6.98 2.48 -30.77
N SER A 137 7.91 3.39 -30.47
CA SER A 137 8.68 4.15 -31.44
C SER A 137 10.12 4.35 -30.92
N PRO A 138 11.12 4.68 -31.77
CA PRO A 138 12.45 5.05 -31.32
C PRO A 138 12.37 6.28 -30.42
N GLY A 139 12.63 6.09 -29.12
CA GLY A 139 12.56 7.13 -28.09
C GLY A 139 11.81 6.66 -26.83
N PRO A 140 12.08 7.25 -25.65
CA PRO A 140 11.42 6.86 -24.42
C PRO A 140 10.05 7.52 -24.31
N GLU A 141 9.09 7.16 -25.17
CA GLU A 141 7.70 7.55 -24.93
C GLU A 141 7.19 6.76 -23.72
N ARG A 142 6.93 7.47 -22.62
CA ARG A 142 6.31 6.90 -21.43
C ARG A 142 5.08 7.71 -21.13
N TYR A 143 3.91 7.07 -21.19
CA TYR A 143 2.72 7.69 -20.62
C TYR A 143 2.98 7.88 -19.12
N TRP A 144 2.76 9.11 -18.66
CA TRP A 144 2.87 9.48 -17.27
C TRP A 144 1.78 10.50 -16.96
N LYS A 145 0.97 10.21 -15.94
CA LYS A 145 0.02 11.18 -15.37
C LYS A 145 0.25 11.27 -13.87
N TYR A 146 0.12 12.48 -13.34
CA TYR A 146 0.29 12.77 -11.92
C TYR A 146 -0.89 13.60 -11.41
N GLY A 147 -1.06 13.59 -10.09
CA GLY A 147 -2.02 14.45 -9.40
C GLY A 147 -1.66 14.54 -7.93
N SER A 148 -2.36 15.41 -7.21
CA SER A 148 -2.21 15.52 -5.75
C SER A 148 -3.51 15.96 -5.09
N ILE A 149 -3.62 15.69 -3.79
CA ILE A 149 -4.63 16.24 -2.90
C ILE A 149 -3.97 16.75 -1.62
N ASN A 150 -4.66 17.66 -0.94
CA ASN A 150 -4.26 18.13 0.39
C ASN A 150 -5.22 17.62 1.45
N PHE A 151 -4.69 17.35 2.64
CA PHE A 151 -5.45 17.03 3.86
C PHE A 151 -4.68 17.50 5.09
N SER A 152 -5.30 17.45 6.26
CA SER A 152 -4.67 17.90 7.49
C SER A 152 -4.74 16.90 8.64
N ILE A 153 -3.91 17.10 9.66
CA ILE A 153 -3.91 16.36 10.91
C ILE A 153 -4.09 17.28 12.12
N SER A 154 -4.92 16.86 13.07
CA SER A 154 -5.17 17.57 14.32
C SER A 154 -5.68 16.60 15.39
N SER A 155 -5.44 16.88 16.67
CA SER A 155 -6.00 16.09 17.77
C SER A 155 -7.54 16.08 17.76
N ALA A 156 -8.17 17.13 17.22
CA ALA A 156 -9.61 17.22 17.04
C ALA A 156 -10.12 16.55 15.74
N GLY A 157 -9.23 16.01 14.91
CA GLY A 157 -9.61 15.34 13.66
C GLY A 157 -10.40 14.06 13.88
N SER A 158 -10.88 13.46 12.78
CA SER A 158 -11.50 12.13 12.81
C SER A 158 -10.45 11.02 12.78
N LEU A 159 -10.71 9.89 13.43
CA LEU A 159 -9.91 8.68 13.21
C LEU A 159 -10.03 8.23 11.74
N PRO A 160 -9.06 7.47 11.21
CA PRO A 160 -9.17 6.88 9.89
C PRO A 160 -10.43 6.03 9.76
N THR A 161 -11.16 6.24 8.67
CA THR A 161 -12.34 5.47 8.30
C THR A 161 -12.32 5.27 6.79
N TYR A 162 -12.53 4.02 6.38
CA TYR A 162 -12.53 3.63 4.97
C TYR A 162 -13.94 3.66 4.37
N LYS A 163 -14.95 3.83 5.23
CA LYS A 163 -16.30 4.10 4.76
C LYS A 163 -16.30 5.47 4.08
N PRO A 164 -16.74 5.57 2.81
CA PRO A 164 -16.88 6.86 2.16
C PRO A 164 -17.85 7.74 2.97
N LYS A 165 -17.47 8.99 3.28
CA LYS A 165 -18.40 10.00 3.83
C LYS A 165 -19.40 10.48 2.77
N GLY A 166 -19.14 10.19 1.48
CA GLY A 166 -20.06 10.34 0.35
C GLY A 166 -20.60 8.99 -0.14
N ARG A 167 -20.99 8.89 -1.41
CA ARG A 167 -21.49 7.62 -1.97
C ARG A 167 -20.37 6.62 -2.29
N CYS A 168 -19.17 7.09 -2.69
CA CYS A 168 -18.14 6.25 -3.31
C CYS A 168 -16.70 6.77 -3.02
N PRO A 169 -15.67 5.92 -3.14
CA PRO A 169 -14.27 6.35 -3.27
C PRO A 169 -14.04 7.41 -4.34
N LEU A 170 -12.94 8.18 -4.23
CA LEU A 170 -12.58 9.21 -5.18
C LEU A 170 -11.76 8.60 -6.32
N GLU A 171 -12.31 8.51 -7.53
CA GLU A 171 -11.50 8.17 -8.71
C GLU A 171 -10.53 9.32 -9.00
N ILE A 172 -9.24 9.06 -8.87
CA ILE A 172 -8.16 10.03 -9.04
C ILE A 172 -7.49 9.92 -10.41
N GLN A 173 -7.68 8.79 -11.09
CA GLN A 173 -7.15 8.55 -12.42
C GLN A 173 -7.88 7.41 -13.11
N HIS A 174 -8.10 7.54 -14.41
CA HIS A 174 -8.59 6.48 -15.27
C HIS A 174 -7.77 6.43 -16.55
N THR A 175 -7.13 5.29 -16.83
CA THR A 175 -6.28 5.10 -18.01
C THR A 175 -6.82 3.95 -18.84
N ARG A 176 -7.11 4.23 -20.11
CA ARG A 176 -7.60 3.22 -21.06
C ARG A 176 -6.46 2.75 -21.95
N PHE A 177 -6.23 1.45 -21.93
CA PHE A 177 -5.35 0.75 -22.85
C PHE A 177 -6.17 0.41 -24.09
N LEU A 178 -5.70 0.84 -25.25
CA LEU A 178 -6.41 0.76 -26.52
C LEU A 178 -5.98 -0.43 -27.37
N ASP A 179 -4.70 -0.78 -27.30
CA ASP A 179 -4.11 -1.76 -28.19
C ASP A 179 -2.79 -2.27 -27.59
N ASN A 180 -2.38 -3.47 -28.01
CA ASN A 180 -1.06 -4.02 -27.77
C ASN A 180 -0.44 -4.45 -29.10
N ARG A 181 0.53 -3.66 -29.55
CA ARG A 181 1.28 -3.89 -30.79
C ARG A 181 2.59 -4.58 -30.47
N THR A 182 3.26 -5.10 -31.50
CA THR A 182 4.61 -5.60 -31.34
C THR A 182 5.61 -4.43 -31.41
N THR A 183 6.50 -4.34 -30.42
CA THR A 183 7.62 -3.39 -30.45
C THR A 183 8.47 -3.63 -31.70
N SER A 184 8.80 -2.57 -32.44
CA SER A 184 9.65 -2.68 -33.64
C SER A 184 11.02 -3.26 -33.28
N LYS A 185 11.56 -4.14 -34.15
CA LYS A 185 12.92 -4.69 -33.99
C LYS A 185 14.02 -3.61 -34.04
N GLU A 186 13.68 -2.42 -34.54
CA GLU A 186 14.58 -1.26 -34.62
C GLU A 186 14.74 -0.55 -33.26
N VAL A 187 13.86 -0.81 -32.28
CA VAL A 187 14.02 -0.33 -30.90
C VAL A 187 15.02 -1.26 -30.20
N VAL A 188 16.28 -0.83 -30.16
CA VAL A 188 17.38 -1.58 -29.54
C VAL A 188 17.74 -1.01 -28.16
N GLU A 189 17.70 0.32 -28.01
CA GLU A 189 17.90 1.00 -26.72
C GLU A 189 16.60 0.99 -25.91
N ASP A 190 16.70 0.69 -24.61
CA ASP A 190 15.59 0.66 -23.64
C ASP A 190 14.44 -0.34 -23.92
N ARG A 191 14.62 -1.31 -24.83
CA ARG A 191 13.63 -2.38 -25.04
C ARG A 191 13.53 -3.29 -23.82
N ARG A 192 12.42 -3.22 -23.08
CA ARG A 192 12.11 -4.09 -21.94
C ARG A 192 11.01 -5.11 -22.26
N SER A 193 10.31 -4.96 -23.39
CA SER A 193 9.23 -5.83 -23.80
C SER A 193 9.16 -6.04 -25.32
N GLU A 194 8.42 -7.07 -25.75
CA GLU A 194 7.96 -7.21 -27.14
C GLU A 194 6.58 -6.58 -27.37
N SER A 195 5.97 -6.06 -26.29
CA SER A 195 4.65 -5.46 -26.24
C SER A 195 4.77 -3.94 -26.23
N CYS A 196 4.12 -3.29 -27.19
CA CYS A 196 3.95 -1.86 -27.32
C CYS A 196 2.49 -1.53 -26.99
N VAL A 197 2.29 -0.96 -25.81
CA VAL A 197 0.96 -0.64 -25.30
C VAL A 197 0.57 0.77 -25.69
N MET A 198 -0.54 0.89 -26.41
CA MET A 198 -1.13 2.18 -26.72
C MET A 198 -2.14 2.53 -25.63
N VAL A 199 -1.94 3.65 -24.94
CA VAL A 199 -2.91 4.19 -23.98
C VAL A 199 -3.45 5.53 -24.46
N THR A 200 -4.57 5.97 -23.89
CA THR A 200 -5.15 7.30 -24.17
C THR A 200 -5.23 8.16 -22.91
N ASP A 201 -5.08 9.47 -23.12
CA ASP A 201 -5.28 10.51 -22.11
C ASP A 201 -6.76 10.80 -21.86
N GLN A 202 -7.66 10.33 -22.74
CA GLN A 202 -9.10 10.45 -22.52
C GLN A 202 -9.49 9.58 -21.33
N GLU A 203 -9.94 10.24 -20.26
CA GLU A 203 -10.48 9.57 -19.09
C GLU A 203 -11.66 8.69 -19.55
N GLY A 204 -11.52 7.38 -19.36
CA GLY A 204 -12.63 6.47 -19.46
C GLY A 204 -13.65 6.73 -18.34
N GLN A 205 -14.67 5.89 -18.26
CA GLN A 205 -15.67 5.99 -17.19
C GLN A 205 -15.44 4.83 -16.23
N GLY A 206 -14.93 5.11 -15.04
CA GLY A 206 -14.85 4.15 -13.96
C GLY A 206 -16.17 4.05 -13.20
N ASP A 207 -16.31 2.99 -12.41
CA ASP A 207 -17.35 2.87 -11.40
C ASP A 207 -16.71 2.74 -10.01
N PRO A 208 -16.19 3.83 -9.43
CA PRO A 208 -15.58 3.78 -8.09
C PRO A 208 -16.58 3.30 -7.03
N CYS A 209 -17.88 3.41 -7.27
CA CYS A 209 -18.93 2.98 -6.35
C CYS A 209 -19.05 1.45 -6.24
N SER A 210 -18.52 0.71 -7.22
CA SER A 210 -18.44 -0.75 -7.17
C SER A 210 -17.40 -1.29 -6.19
N ILE A 211 -16.48 -0.44 -5.71
CA ILE A 211 -15.40 -0.82 -4.79
C ILE A 211 -15.97 -1.06 -3.39
N ASP A 212 -15.91 -2.31 -2.92
CA ASP A 212 -16.28 -2.64 -1.55
C ASP A 212 -15.24 -2.11 -0.56
N THR A 213 -15.65 -1.14 0.25
CA THR A 213 -14.85 -0.54 1.33
C THR A 213 -15.25 -1.06 2.72
N GLY A 214 -15.89 -2.23 2.74
CA GLY A 214 -16.46 -2.87 3.91
C GLY A 214 -15.44 -3.52 4.84
N HIS A 215 -15.88 -4.60 5.50
CA HIS A 215 -15.13 -5.23 6.59
C HIS A 215 -13.80 -5.85 6.16
N GLU A 216 -13.72 -6.35 4.92
CA GLU A 216 -12.51 -6.98 4.39
C GLU A 216 -11.39 -5.96 4.23
N LEU A 217 -11.68 -4.81 3.61
CA LEU A 217 -10.72 -3.72 3.51
C LEU A 217 -10.28 -3.23 4.89
N ALA A 218 -11.22 -3.05 5.82
CA ALA A 218 -10.88 -2.65 7.19
C ALA A 218 -9.94 -3.66 7.88
N ALA A 219 -10.11 -4.96 7.63
CA ALA A 219 -9.23 -6.00 8.14
C ALA A 219 -7.85 -5.96 7.48
N MET A 220 -7.77 -5.75 6.16
CA MET A 220 -6.51 -5.58 5.43
C MET A 220 -5.72 -4.39 5.95
N VAL A 221 -6.38 -3.22 6.10
CA VAL A 221 -5.70 -2.03 6.62
C VAL A 221 -5.24 -2.25 8.06
N ARG A 222 -6.08 -2.79 8.94
CA ARG A 222 -5.68 -3.12 10.31
C ARG A 222 -4.46 -4.06 10.33
N GLY A 223 -4.50 -5.13 9.55
CA GLY A 223 -3.41 -6.09 9.45
C GLY A 223 -2.11 -5.42 9.03
N GLU A 224 -2.16 -4.58 7.99
CA GLU A 224 -0.99 -3.86 7.50
C GLU A 224 -0.44 -2.85 8.53
N MET A 225 -1.30 -2.12 9.23
CA MET A 225 -0.87 -1.17 10.26
C MET A 225 -0.19 -1.89 11.43
N LEU A 226 -0.76 -3.01 11.89
CA LEU A 226 -0.17 -3.81 12.96
C LEU A 226 1.15 -4.45 12.52
N ARG A 227 1.21 -4.97 11.28
CA ARG A 227 2.43 -5.53 10.70
C ARG A 227 3.54 -4.48 10.63
N TYR A 228 3.23 -3.28 10.15
CA TYR A 228 4.18 -2.18 10.07
C TYR A 228 4.69 -1.76 11.46
N ALA A 229 3.80 -1.65 12.45
CA ALA A 229 4.15 -1.31 13.82
C ALA A 229 4.80 -2.46 14.62
N GLY A 230 4.96 -3.64 14.04
CA GLY A 230 5.51 -4.82 14.73
C GLY A 230 4.63 -5.34 15.86
N CYS A 231 3.32 -5.13 15.77
CA CYS A 231 2.34 -5.55 16.75
C CYS A 231 1.75 -6.94 16.42
N PRO A 232 1.26 -7.69 17.44
CA PRO A 232 0.46 -8.89 17.19
C PRO A 232 -0.82 -8.58 16.38
N GLU A 233 -1.18 -9.45 15.44
CA GLU A 233 -2.33 -9.27 14.53
C GLU A 233 -3.70 -9.24 15.24
N ASN A 234 -3.77 -9.77 16.46
CA ASN A 234 -5.02 -9.83 17.24
C ASN A 234 -5.36 -8.51 17.96
N GLN A 235 -4.55 -7.47 17.78
CA GLN A 235 -4.80 -6.16 18.38
C GLN A 235 -5.76 -5.30 17.57
N SER A 236 -6.30 -4.26 18.20
CA SER A 236 -7.05 -3.22 17.50
C SER A 236 -6.12 -2.17 16.94
N TRP A 237 -6.49 -1.63 15.77
CA TRP A 237 -5.89 -0.43 15.22
C TRP A 237 -7.02 0.42 14.59
N PRO A 238 -7.02 1.76 14.73
CA PRO A 238 -6.11 2.54 15.57
C PRO A 238 -6.44 2.32 17.04
N ASP A 239 -5.41 2.15 17.87
CA ASP A 239 -5.56 2.15 19.32
C ASP A 239 -5.16 3.54 19.83
N ASP A 240 -6.17 4.38 20.02
CA ASP A 240 -6.00 5.79 20.39
C ASP A 240 -5.41 6.00 21.79
N LYS A 241 -5.33 4.94 22.60
CA LYS A 241 -4.73 4.98 23.94
C LYS A 241 -3.30 4.47 23.94
N ASN A 242 -3.00 3.44 23.15
CA ASN A 242 -1.77 2.70 23.31
C ASN A 242 -0.81 2.82 22.11
N LEU A 243 -1.31 3.02 20.88
CA LEU A 243 -0.50 3.14 19.66
C LEU A 243 -0.24 4.60 19.29
N LEU A 244 0.52 5.26 20.15
CA LEU A 244 0.89 6.68 20.02
C LEU A 244 2.18 6.89 19.21
N GLY A 245 2.94 5.84 18.90
CA GLY A 245 4.15 5.92 18.08
C GLY A 245 4.90 4.59 17.91
N PRO A 246 6.04 4.59 17.20
CA PRO A 246 6.80 3.38 16.85
C PRO A 246 7.15 2.44 17.99
N ASP A 247 7.53 2.99 19.14
CA ASP A 247 7.92 2.20 20.31
C ASP A 247 6.74 1.68 21.13
N SER A 248 5.50 2.07 20.79
CA SER A 248 4.32 1.68 21.55
C SER A 248 4.13 0.17 21.57
N CYS A 249 4.22 -0.49 20.41
CA CYS A 249 4.00 -1.93 20.36
C CYS A 249 5.08 -2.74 21.04
N ARG A 250 6.35 -2.36 20.88
CA ARG A 250 7.44 -3.02 21.59
C ARG A 250 7.30 -2.91 23.12
N ARG A 251 6.80 -1.78 23.61
CA ARG A 251 6.54 -1.58 25.05
C ARG A 251 5.37 -2.42 25.56
N LEU A 252 4.30 -2.53 24.79
CA LEU A 252 3.09 -3.26 25.18
C LEU A 252 3.24 -4.77 25.04
N TYR A 253 4.03 -5.22 24.06
CA TYR A 253 4.26 -6.63 23.73
C TYR A 253 5.76 -6.89 23.59
N PRO A 254 6.53 -6.85 24.69
CA PRO A 254 7.96 -7.13 24.64
C PRO A 254 8.17 -8.58 24.15
N GLY A 255 9.09 -8.76 23.20
CA GLY A 255 9.52 -10.10 22.79
C GLY A 255 10.17 -10.84 23.97
N SER A 256 10.28 -12.17 23.89
CA SER A 256 10.84 -12.98 24.99
C SER A 256 12.24 -12.52 25.47
N LYS A 257 13.08 -12.01 24.56
CA LYS A 257 14.39 -11.42 24.90
C LYS A 257 14.28 -10.04 25.55
N ASP A 258 13.35 -9.20 25.10
CA ASP A 258 13.10 -7.87 25.68
C ASP A 258 12.45 -7.99 27.06
N ALA A 259 11.63 -9.03 27.29
CA ALA A 259 11.02 -9.33 28.57
C ALA A 259 12.05 -9.78 29.63
N GLU A 260 13.09 -10.52 29.22
CA GLU A 260 14.22 -10.86 30.09
C GLU A 260 15.04 -9.62 30.47
N ASP A 261 15.31 -8.71 29.52
CA ASP A 261 16.03 -7.47 29.82
C ASP A 261 15.23 -6.53 30.74
N VAL A 262 13.91 -6.40 30.54
CA VAL A 262 13.03 -5.63 31.43
C VAL A 262 12.91 -6.28 32.81
N ALA A 263 12.83 -7.61 32.90
CA ALA A 263 12.85 -8.33 34.17
C ALA A 263 14.18 -8.18 34.90
N ASN A 264 15.30 -8.24 34.18
CA ASN A 264 16.65 -8.00 34.72
C ASN A 264 16.86 -6.55 35.18
N LEU A 265 16.17 -5.57 34.56
CA LEU A 265 16.20 -4.17 34.99
C LEU A 265 15.31 -3.91 36.22
N MET A 266 14.26 -4.72 36.45
CA MET A 266 13.34 -4.61 37.59
C MET A 266 13.80 -5.38 38.83
N LEU A 267 14.64 -6.42 38.66
CA LEU A 267 15.23 -7.21 39.75
C LEU A 267 16.08 -6.41 40.78
N PRO A 268 16.79 -5.31 40.43
CA PRO A 268 17.49 -4.48 41.43
C PRO A 268 16.55 -3.56 42.23
N ALA A 269 15.35 -3.24 41.71
CA ALA A 269 14.40 -2.36 42.38
C ALA A 269 13.63 -3.08 43.50
N ALA A 270 13.37 -4.39 43.35
CA ALA A 270 12.76 -5.19 44.40
C ALA A 270 13.72 -5.49 45.57
N LEU A 271 15.03 -5.59 45.31
CA LEU A 271 16.04 -5.84 46.35
C LEU A 271 16.40 -4.59 47.17
N THR A 272 16.29 -3.39 46.62
CA THR A 272 16.53 -2.15 47.38
C THR A 272 15.37 -1.80 48.34
N ALA A 273 14.14 -2.19 48.02
CA ALA A 273 12.99 -2.00 48.91
C ALA A 273 13.05 -2.87 50.19
N VAL A 274 13.63 -4.07 50.12
CA VAL A 274 13.76 -4.97 51.28
C VAL A 274 14.89 -4.51 52.23
N VAL A 275 15.96 -3.92 51.72
CA VAL A 275 17.09 -3.43 52.56
C VAL A 275 16.71 -2.17 53.35
N ILE A 276 15.84 -1.31 52.81
CA ILE A 276 15.40 -0.09 53.52
C ILE A 276 14.40 -0.42 54.64
N TRP A 277 13.56 -1.45 54.50
CA TRP A 277 12.66 -1.88 55.58
C TRP A 277 13.39 -2.58 56.73
N ALA A 278 14.45 -3.35 56.46
CA ALA A 278 15.27 -3.97 57.50
C ALA A 278 16.07 -2.94 58.32
N ALA A 279 16.49 -1.82 57.71
CA ALA A 279 17.21 -0.76 58.41
C ALA A 279 16.29 0.11 59.30
N VAL A 280 15.02 0.30 58.91
CA VAL A 280 14.07 1.12 59.70
C VAL A 280 13.58 0.37 60.95
N VAL A 281 13.40 -0.95 60.91
CA VAL A 281 12.98 -1.73 62.09
C VAL A 281 14.10 -1.82 63.16
N ALA A 282 15.38 -1.78 62.76
CA ALA A 282 16.50 -1.79 63.69
C ALA A 282 16.70 -0.46 64.46
N PHE A 283 16.17 0.66 63.95
CA PHE A 283 16.28 1.97 64.61
C PHE A 283 15.16 2.29 65.60
N PHE A 284 14.07 1.51 65.62
CA PHE A 284 12.97 1.68 66.58
C PHE A 284 12.99 0.67 67.75
N ALA A 285 14.06 -0.11 67.87
CA ALA A 285 14.26 -1.11 68.94
C ALA A 285 15.48 -0.83 69.84
N MET A 286 15.93 0.42 69.93
CA MET A 286 16.89 0.89 70.94
C MET A 286 16.27 1.96 71.83
#